data_AF-A0A7W1FU55-F1
#
_entry.id   AF-A0A7W1FU55-F1
#
_cell.length_a   1.000
_cell.length_b   1.000
_cell.length_c   1.000
_cell.angle_alpha   90.00
_cell.angle_beta   90.00
_cell.angle_gamma   90.00
#
_symmetry.space_group_name_H-M   'P 1'
#
loop_
_entity.id
_entity.type
_entity.pdbx_description
1 polymer ?
#
loop_
_entity_poly.entity_id
_entity_poly.type
_entity_poly.pdbx_seq_one_letter_code
_entity_poly.pdbx_strand_id
1 'polypeptide(L)'
;MREQRVVTTDLRRREQALDESIDRLSNNNARTEARLHKLEAAERTRIQKSPAATGGGEVGSGYEREVARDEIVASAAEPTSRERYMELYKTSAETYGFGPDWYILAAVGKVESNHGQNPGTSYAGAMGPMQFMPSTWETSGVDGNGDGVANVMDPEDAIPAAARYLKAGGAPQDWYRALYSYNHADWYVKKVLAVAEAYRRLAKDESVGPYI
;
A
#
# COMPACT_ATOMS: atom_id res chain seq x y z
N MET A 1 -15.78 -34.45 22.34
CA MET A 1 -14.61 -34.36 21.43
C MET A 1 -14.96 -34.34 19.94
N ARG A 2 -16.00 -35.05 19.43
CA ARG A 2 -16.39 -34.96 18.00
C ARG A 2 -16.99 -33.61 17.60
N GLU A 3 -17.86 -33.01 18.42
CA GLU A 3 -18.49 -31.71 18.13
C GLU A 3 -17.49 -30.55 18.04
N GLN A 4 -16.52 -30.45 18.97
CA GLN A 4 -15.50 -29.39 18.95
C GLN A 4 -14.60 -29.44 17.70
N ARG A 5 -14.34 -30.64 17.14
CA ARG A 5 -13.59 -30.80 15.88
C ARG A 5 -14.39 -30.36 14.66
N VAL A 6 -15.69 -30.60 14.64
CA VAL A 6 -16.58 -30.20 13.53
C VAL A 6 -16.77 -28.68 13.49
N VAL A 7 -16.96 -28.05 14.67
CA VAL A 7 -17.08 -26.58 14.78
C VAL A 7 -15.81 -25.87 14.30
N THR A 8 -14.64 -26.41 14.61
CA THR A 8 -13.35 -25.85 14.15
C THR A 8 -13.11 -26.06 12.65
N THR A 9 -13.61 -27.13 12.04
CA THR A 9 -13.51 -27.32 10.58
C THR A 9 -14.47 -26.42 9.81
N ASP A 10 -15.68 -26.21 10.34
CA ASP A 10 -16.66 -25.31 9.75
C ASP A 10 -16.21 -23.84 9.82
N LEU A 11 -15.64 -23.41 10.94
CA LEU A 11 -15.04 -22.08 11.09
C LEU A 11 -13.92 -21.83 10.08
N ARG A 12 -12.99 -22.79 9.95
CA ARG A 12 -11.86 -22.66 9.01
C ARG A 12 -12.33 -22.61 7.54
N ARG A 13 -13.40 -23.35 7.19
CA ARG A 13 -14.03 -23.24 5.86
C ARG A 13 -14.67 -21.87 5.63
N ARG A 14 -15.37 -21.33 6.63
CA ARG A 14 -16.00 -20.01 6.54
C ARG A 14 -14.96 -18.90 6.42
N GLU A 15 -13.86 -18.99 7.16
CA GLU A 15 -12.71 -18.08 7.05
C GLU A 15 -12.12 -18.11 5.63
N GLN A 16 -11.86 -19.30 5.10
CA GLN A 16 -11.36 -19.46 3.73
C GLN A 16 -12.34 -18.92 2.67
N ALA A 17 -13.65 -19.15 2.83
CA ALA A 17 -14.66 -18.64 1.90
C ALA A 17 -14.82 -17.10 1.98
N LEU A 18 -14.61 -16.52 3.16
CA LEU A 18 -14.55 -15.07 3.35
C LEU A 18 -13.33 -14.49 2.66
N ASP A 19 -12.15 -15.10 2.84
CA ASP A 19 -10.91 -14.71 2.16
C ASP A 19 -11.09 -14.76 0.64
N GLU A 20 -11.62 -15.86 0.09
CA GLU A 20 -11.90 -15.99 -1.35
C GLU A 20 -12.91 -14.96 -1.88
N SER A 21 -13.87 -14.54 -1.04
CA SER A 21 -14.87 -13.53 -1.43
C SER A 21 -14.29 -12.12 -1.36
N ILE A 22 -13.47 -11.84 -0.35
CA ILE A 22 -12.68 -10.62 -0.23
C ILE A 22 -11.74 -10.48 -1.43
N ASP A 23 -11.04 -11.55 -1.79
CA ASP A 23 -10.13 -11.55 -2.94
C ASP A 23 -10.87 -11.28 -4.25
N ARG A 24 -12.03 -11.93 -4.48
CA ARG A 24 -12.86 -11.67 -5.66
C ARG A 24 -13.35 -10.23 -5.75
N LEU A 25 -13.85 -9.67 -4.65
CA LEU A 25 -14.30 -8.28 -4.61
C LEU A 25 -13.15 -7.30 -4.83
N SER A 26 -11.99 -7.59 -4.25
CA SER A 26 -10.77 -6.78 -4.43
C SER A 26 -10.30 -6.80 -5.88
N ASN A 27 -10.32 -7.97 -6.52
CA ASN A 27 -9.96 -8.10 -7.94
C ASN A 27 -10.93 -7.34 -8.85
N ASN A 28 -12.24 -7.39 -8.57
CA ASN A 28 -13.23 -6.65 -9.34
C ASN A 28 -13.12 -5.13 -9.15
N ASN A 29 -12.85 -4.69 -7.92
CA ASN A 29 -12.63 -3.28 -7.63
C ASN A 29 -11.32 -2.80 -8.25
N ALA A 30 -10.22 -3.55 -8.13
CA ALA A 30 -8.94 -3.23 -8.76
C ALA A 30 -9.07 -3.11 -10.30
N ARG A 31 -9.89 -3.97 -10.94
CA ARG A 31 -10.22 -3.83 -12.37
C ARG A 31 -10.98 -2.54 -12.68
N THR A 32 -11.91 -2.17 -11.80
CA THR A 32 -12.73 -0.96 -11.96
C THR A 32 -11.91 0.30 -11.73
N GLU A 33 -11.03 0.29 -10.73
CA GLU A 33 -10.10 1.39 -10.41
C GLU A 33 -9.01 1.52 -11.47
N ALA A 34 -8.48 0.42 -11.99
CA ALA A 34 -7.58 0.46 -13.15
C ALA A 34 -8.25 1.15 -14.36
N ARG A 35 -9.55 0.89 -14.56
CA ARG A 35 -10.33 1.55 -15.60
C ARG A 35 -10.53 3.03 -15.29
N LEU A 36 -10.84 3.39 -14.05
CA LEU A 36 -11.00 4.77 -13.60
C LEU A 36 -9.69 5.57 -13.74
N HIS A 37 -8.58 5.03 -13.26
CA HIS A 37 -7.26 5.65 -13.37
C HIS A 37 -6.83 5.83 -14.83
N LYS A 38 -7.09 4.84 -15.71
CA LYS A 38 -6.87 5.02 -17.16
C LYS A 38 -7.72 6.15 -17.73
N LEU A 39 -8.97 6.29 -17.29
CA LEU A 39 -9.86 7.37 -17.71
C LEU A 39 -9.39 8.74 -17.18
N GLU A 40 -8.97 8.82 -15.93
CA GLU A 40 -8.44 10.04 -15.31
C GLU A 40 -7.11 10.48 -15.94
N ALA A 41 -6.19 9.54 -16.20
CA ALA A 41 -4.94 9.82 -16.90
C ALA A 41 -5.18 10.28 -18.35
N ALA A 42 -6.14 9.66 -19.05
CA ALA A 42 -6.56 10.10 -20.38
C ALA A 42 -7.19 11.50 -20.34
N GLU A 43 -8.00 11.81 -19.33
CA GLU A 43 -8.63 13.12 -19.16
C GLU A 43 -7.62 14.21 -18.82
N ARG A 44 -6.65 13.94 -17.93
CA ARG A 44 -5.52 14.84 -17.64
C ARG A 44 -4.71 15.15 -18.90
N THR A 45 -4.43 14.13 -19.72
CA THR A 45 -3.72 14.30 -21.00
C THR A 45 -4.52 15.17 -21.99
N ARG A 46 -5.85 15.03 -22.01
CA ARG A 46 -6.74 15.84 -22.86
C ARG A 46 -6.77 17.31 -22.41
N ILE A 47 -6.85 17.55 -21.10
CA ILE A 47 -6.84 18.90 -20.52
C ILE A 47 -5.51 19.60 -20.83
N GLN A 48 -4.37 18.90 -20.70
CA GLN A 48 -3.04 19.46 -20.94
C GLN A 48 -2.74 19.74 -22.42
N LYS A 49 -3.46 19.11 -23.35
CA LYS A 49 -3.40 19.40 -24.79
C LYS A 49 -4.32 20.57 -25.22
N SER A 50 -5.10 21.15 -24.31
CA SER A 50 -5.88 22.36 -24.56
C SER A 50 -5.02 23.59 -24.20
N PRO A 51 -4.77 24.55 -25.12
CA PRO A 51 -3.86 25.64 -24.82
C PRO A 51 -4.57 26.69 -23.95
N ALA A 52 -4.13 26.83 -22.71
CA ALA A 52 -4.34 28.02 -21.88
C ALA A 52 -2.99 28.48 -21.32
N ALA A 53 -2.75 29.78 -21.43
CA ALA A 53 -1.48 30.47 -21.27
C ALA A 53 -0.98 30.63 -19.82
N THR A 54 0.29 31.05 -19.70
CA THR A 54 0.99 31.65 -18.52
C THR A 54 1.23 30.73 -17.31
N GLY A 55 2.40 30.62 -16.67
CA GLY A 55 3.73 31.22 -16.77
C GLY A 55 4.49 31.01 -15.44
N GLY A 56 5.76 30.57 -15.50
CA GLY A 56 6.85 30.89 -14.54
C GLY A 56 6.96 30.19 -13.17
N GLY A 57 8.14 29.60 -12.90
CA GLY A 57 8.83 29.70 -11.59
C GLY A 57 9.21 28.41 -10.86
N GLU A 58 10.49 28.02 -10.94
CA GLU A 58 11.19 27.07 -10.04
C GLU A 58 11.29 27.64 -8.60
N VAL A 59 11.54 26.90 -7.49
CA VAL A 59 12.82 26.32 -7.04
C VAL A 59 12.58 25.40 -5.81
N GLY A 60 13.31 24.28 -5.67
CA GLY A 60 13.57 23.66 -4.36
C GLY A 60 13.93 22.16 -4.36
N SER A 61 15.05 21.80 -3.71
CA SER A 61 15.60 20.46 -3.43
C SER A 61 16.24 19.73 -4.62
N GLY A 62 17.56 19.90 -4.75
CA GLY A 62 18.42 19.31 -5.79
C GLY A 62 19.09 17.99 -5.41
N TYR A 63 18.82 17.43 -4.22
CA TYR A 63 19.40 16.15 -3.81
C TYR A 63 18.40 14.99 -3.79
N GLU A 64 17.08 15.27 -3.75
CA GLU A 64 16.03 14.24 -3.87
C GLU A 64 15.60 14.01 -5.32
N ARG A 65 16.03 14.88 -6.25
CA ARG A 65 15.49 14.96 -7.61
C ARG A 65 16.27 14.16 -8.66
N GLU A 66 17.43 13.63 -8.30
CA GLU A 66 18.35 12.97 -9.24
C GLU A 66 18.18 11.45 -9.27
N VAL A 67 17.59 10.84 -8.23
CA VAL A 67 17.39 9.37 -8.15
C VAL A 67 16.14 8.90 -8.90
N ALA A 68 15.21 9.79 -9.23
CA ALA A 68 13.94 9.45 -9.89
C ALA A 68 13.98 9.53 -11.43
N ARG A 69 15.16 9.73 -12.04
CA ARG A 69 15.29 9.99 -13.48
C ARG A 69 16.32 9.06 -14.12
N ASP A 70 15.96 7.79 -14.17
CA ASP A 70 15.96 6.96 -15.37
C ASP A 70 15.77 5.51 -14.91
N GLU A 71 14.64 4.92 -15.30
CA GLU A 71 14.12 3.62 -14.86
C GLU A 71 13.54 3.63 -13.43
N ILE A 72 12.20 3.57 -13.33
CA ILE A 72 11.61 2.94 -12.14
C ILE A 72 12.17 1.53 -12.14
N VAL A 73 13.16 1.28 -11.28
CA VAL A 73 13.79 -0.03 -11.18
C VAL A 73 12.72 -0.98 -10.64
N ALA A 74 12.17 -1.78 -11.55
CA ALA A 74 11.22 -2.84 -11.29
C ALA A 74 11.89 -4.21 -11.46
N SER A 75 13.19 -4.30 -11.12
CA SER A 75 13.89 -5.58 -11.11
C SER A 75 13.26 -6.48 -10.06
N ALA A 76 13.14 -7.78 -10.36
CA ALA A 76 12.60 -8.74 -9.41
C ALA A 76 13.43 -8.70 -8.12
N ALA A 77 12.80 -8.38 -6.99
CA ALA A 77 13.40 -8.52 -5.67
C ALA A 77 13.40 -10.00 -5.25
N GLU A 78 14.38 -10.37 -4.43
CA GLU A 78 14.45 -11.73 -3.89
C GLU A 78 13.23 -12.03 -2.99
N PRO A 79 12.66 -13.25 -3.07
CA PRO A 79 11.55 -13.63 -2.21
C PRO A 79 11.92 -13.47 -0.73
N THR A 80 11.19 -12.62 -0.04
CA THR A 80 11.45 -12.24 1.36
C THR A 80 10.51 -12.98 2.31
N SER A 81 10.97 -13.31 3.52
CA SER A 81 10.18 -14.07 4.51
C SER A 81 9.06 -13.23 5.12
N ARG A 82 8.02 -13.90 5.63
CA ARG A 82 6.92 -13.24 6.36
C ARG A 82 7.45 -12.50 7.59
N GLU A 83 8.42 -13.07 8.28
CA GLU A 83 9.08 -12.47 9.45
C GLU A 83 9.75 -11.14 9.08
N ARG A 84 10.43 -11.08 7.93
CA ARG A 84 11.07 -9.86 7.44
C ARG A 84 10.04 -8.79 7.04
N TYR A 85 8.94 -9.16 6.38
CA TYR A 85 7.82 -8.22 6.14
C TYR A 85 7.29 -7.61 7.44
N MET A 86 7.09 -8.44 8.47
CA MET A 86 6.60 -7.99 9.78
C MET A 86 7.59 -7.05 10.48
N GLU A 87 8.88 -7.32 10.36
CA GLU A 87 9.94 -6.42 10.84
C GLU A 87 9.91 -5.08 10.10
N LEU A 88 9.86 -5.10 8.76
CA LEU A 88 9.82 -3.90 7.94
C LEU A 88 8.60 -3.02 8.24
N TYR A 89 7.42 -3.60 8.46
CA TYR A 89 6.24 -2.84 8.87
C TYR A 89 6.45 -2.12 10.20
N LYS A 90 7.03 -2.80 11.20
CA LYS A 90 7.30 -2.24 12.53
C LYS A 90 8.34 -1.13 12.46
N THR A 91 9.48 -1.41 11.86
CA THR A 91 10.58 -0.44 11.73
C THR A 91 10.15 0.78 10.92
N SER A 92 9.35 0.60 9.87
CA SER A 92 8.81 1.72 9.09
C SER A 92 7.79 2.53 9.90
N ALA A 93 6.90 1.87 10.66
CA ALA A 93 5.97 2.57 11.54
C ALA A 93 6.69 3.43 12.58
N GLU A 94 7.76 2.90 13.19
CA GLU A 94 8.60 3.66 14.12
C GLU A 94 9.28 4.84 13.42
N THR A 95 9.95 4.58 12.29
CA THR A 95 10.70 5.59 11.51
C THR A 95 9.84 6.77 11.09
N TYR A 96 8.60 6.52 10.64
CA TYR A 96 7.69 7.55 10.14
C TYR A 96 6.74 8.12 11.20
N GLY A 97 6.96 7.76 12.47
CA GLY A 97 6.25 8.34 13.61
C GLY A 97 4.82 7.85 13.77
N PHE A 98 4.53 6.61 13.37
CA PHE A 98 3.31 5.89 13.72
C PHE A 98 3.43 5.19 15.08
N GLY A 99 4.67 5.04 15.58
CA GLY A 99 4.96 4.43 16.88
C GLY A 99 4.57 2.94 16.88
N PRO A 100 3.84 2.45 17.90
CA PRO A 100 3.41 1.05 17.93
C PRO A 100 2.35 0.70 16.88
N ASP A 101 1.81 1.67 16.14
CA ASP A 101 0.75 1.48 15.16
C ASP A 101 1.28 1.02 13.78
N TRP A 102 1.86 -0.19 13.75
CA TRP A 102 2.33 -0.84 12.52
C TRP A 102 1.23 -1.63 11.79
N TYR A 103 0.07 -1.82 12.42
CA TYR A 103 -1.04 -2.61 11.89
C TYR A 103 -1.61 -2.03 10.60
N ILE A 104 -1.64 -0.70 10.44
CA ILE A 104 -2.10 -0.06 9.21
C ILE A 104 -1.17 -0.39 8.03
N LEU A 105 0.15 -0.33 8.22
CA LEU A 105 1.10 -0.69 7.16
C LEU A 105 0.98 -2.16 6.76
N ALA A 106 0.87 -3.05 7.76
CA ALA A 106 0.63 -4.46 7.49
C ALA A 106 -0.70 -4.68 6.76
N ALA A 107 -1.76 -3.97 7.13
CA ALA A 107 -3.05 -4.07 6.49
C ALA A 107 -3.04 -3.57 5.03
N VAL A 108 -2.34 -2.48 4.73
CA VAL A 108 -2.10 -2.04 3.35
C VAL A 108 -1.38 -3.15 2.58
N GLY A 109 -0.25 -3.66 3.08
CA GLY A 109 0.48 -4.73 2.38
C GLY A 109 -0.32 -6.03 2.19
N LYS A 110 -1.22 -6.37 3.14
CA LYS A 110 -2.18 -7.47 2.97
C LYS A 110 -3.16 -7.20 1.84
N VAL A 111 -3.75 -6.01 1.81
CA VAL A 111 -4.77 -5.62 0.82
C VAL A 111 -4.18 -5.50 -0.58
N GLU A 112 -2.95 -5.01 -0.70
CA GLU A 112 -2.30 -4.76 -1.99
C GLU A 112 -1.78 -6.03 -2.64
N SER A 113 -1.03 -6.87 -1.90
CA SER A 113 -0.30 -7.99 -2.49
C SER A 113 -0.29 -9.25 -1.64
N ASN A 114 -1.08 -9.27 -0.56
CA ASN A 114 -1.02 -10.30 0.47
C ASN A 114 0.40 -10.48 1.04
N HIS A 115 1.03 -9.36 1.44
CA HIS A 115 2.40 -9.30 1.96
C HIS A 115 3.45 -9.84 0.97
N GLY A 116 3.37 -9.38 -0.28
CA GLY A 116 4.32 -9.76 -1.33
C GLY A 116 4.11 -11.15 -1.92
N GLN A 117 3.01 -11.84 -1.62
CA GLN A 117 2.69 -13.11 -2.29
C GLN A 117 2.26 -12.91 -3.74
N ASN A 118 1.67 -11.75 -4.06
CA ASN A 118 1.27 -11.36 -5.41
C ASN A 118 1.74 -9.92 -5.74
N PRO A 119 3.06 -9.64 -5.84
CA PRO A 119 3.60 -8.29 -6.00
C PRO A 119 3.71 -7.86 -7.48
N GLY A 120 3.20 -8.69 -8.40
CA GLY A 120 3.33 -8.46 -9.83
C GLY A 120 2.54 -7.25 -10.31
N THR A 121 2.91 -6.72 -11.48
CA THR A 121 2.23 -5.56 -12.06
C THR A 121 0.74 -5.84 -12.26
N SER A 122 -0.10 -5.04 -11.63
CA SER A 122 -1.56 -5.11 -11.80
C SER A 122 -1.98 -4.63 -13.20
N TYR A 123 -3.25 -4.86 -13.55
CA TYR A 123 -3.83 -4.35 -14.79
C TYR A 123 -3.80 -2.79 -14.89
N ALA A 124 -3.74 -2.11 -13.76
CA ALA A 124 -3.60 -0.65 -13.67
C ALA A 124 -2.16 -0.16 -13.93
N GLY A 125 -1.17 -1.06 -13.83
CA GLY A 125 0.25 -0.71 -13.84
C GLY A 125 0.85 -0.51 -12.45
N ALA A 126 0.09 -0.71 -11.37
CA ALA A 126 0.64 -0.69 -10.01
C ALA A 126 1.57 -1.89 -9.78
N MET A 127 2.71 -1.67 -9.10
CA MET A 127 3.81 -2.63 -8.98
C MET A 127 4.25 -2.83 -7.53
N GLY A 128 4.84 -4.00 -7.28
CA GLY A 128 5.53 -4.31 -6.05
C GLY A 128 4.61 -4.66 -4.88
N PRO A 129 5.19 -4.98 -3.71
CA PRO A 129 4.44 -5.47 -2.58
C PRO A 129 3.48 -4.45 -1.96
N MET A 130 3.68 -3.16 -2.25
CA MET A 130 2.79 -2.07 -1.83
C MET A 130 2.00 -1.47 -2.99
N GLN A 131 2.01 -2.12 -4.16
CA GLN A 131 1.23 -1.77 -5.35
C GLN A 131 1.26 -0.28 -5.71
N PHE A 132 2.45 0.30 -5.79
CA PHE A 132 2.62 1.68 -6.19
C PHE A 132 2.38 1.87 -7.69
N MET A 133 1.63 2.92 -8.06
CA MET A 133 1.63 3.41 -9.44
C MET A 133 3.00 4.02 -9.77
N PRO A 134 3.48 3.89 -11.03
CA PRO A 134 4.73 4.50 -11.49
C PRO A 134 4.89 5.97 -11.09
N SER A 135 3.87 6.80 -11.35
CA SER A 135 3.87 8.23 -11.03
C SER A 135 3.93 8.53 -9.53
N THR A 136 3.38 7.63 -8.71
CA THR A 136 3.46 7.76 -7.25
C THR A 136 4.86 7.40 -6.78
N TRP A 137 5.44 6.33 -7.33
CA TRP A 137 6.82 5.92 -7.03
C TRP A 137 7.84 7.02 -7.36
N GLU A 138 7.68 7.72 -8.49
CA GLU A 138 8.55 8.84 -8.88
C GLU A 138 8.66 9.95 -7.82
N THR A 139 7.64 10.12 -6.97
CA THR A 139 7.60 11.19 -5.94
C THR A 139 7.69 10.65 -4.52
N SER A 140 7.45 9.35 -4.35
CA SER A 140 7.24 8.73 -3.04
C SER A 140 8.17 7.57 -2.73
N GLY A 141 8.82 7.01 -3.75
CA GLY A 141 9.83 5.98 -3.62
C GLY A 141 10.97 6.45 -2.73
N VAL A 142 11.49 5.51 -1.96
CA VAL A 142 12.65 5.71 -1.09
C VAL A 142 13.58 4.53 -1.27
N ASP A 143 14.89 4.81 -1.27
CA ASP A 143 15.91 3.80 -1.04
C ASP A 143 15.95 3.55 0.47
N GLY A 144 15.20 2.54 0.91
CA GLY A 144 14.94 2.24 2.31
C GLY A 144 16.04 1.39 2.94
N ASN A 145 16.74 0.58 2.13
CA ASN A 145 17.85 -0.26 2.56
C ASN A 145 19.24 0.43 2.43
N GLY A 146 19.32 1.54 1.71
CA GLY A 146 20.53 2.33 1.50
C GLY A 146 21.48 1.73 0.45
N ASP A 147 20.99 0.91 -0.47
CA ASP A 147 21.79 0.25 -1.51
C ASP A 147 22.08 1.15 -2.73
N GLY A 148 21.50 2.36 -2.74
CA GLY A 148 21.64 3.36 -3.80
C GLY A 148 20.53 3.30 -4.86
N VAL A 149 19.55 2.42 -4.72
CA VAL A 149 18.46 2.22 -5.68
C VAL A 149 17.11 2.19 -4.98
N ALA A 150 16.18 3.04 -5.39
CA ALA A 150 14.79 2.93 -4.96
C ALA A 150 14.02 1.94 -5.86
N ASN A 151 13.96 0.67 -5.45
CA ASN A 151 13.32 -0.42 -6.19
C ASN A 151 11.88 -0.67 -5.72
N VAL A 152 10.89 -0.42 -6.59
CA VAL A 152 9.47 -0.60 -6.25
C VAL A 152 9.10 -2.05 -5.91
N MET A 153 9.87 -3.02 -6.40
CA MET A 153 9.64 -4.43 -6.15
C MET A 153 10.30 -4.91 -4.84
N ASP A 154 11.25 -4.16 -4.29
CA ASP A 154 11.92 -4.50 -3.04
C ASP A 154 11.04 -4.10 -1.84
N PRO A 155 10.62 -5.04 -0.97
CA PRO A 155 9.90 -4.68 0.24
C PRO A 155 10.68 -3.75 1.18
N GLU A 156 12.02 -3.78 1.16
CA GLU A 156 12.86 -2.90 1.98
C GLU A 156 12.75 -1.43 1.56
N ASP A 157 12.31 -1.16 0.33
CA ASP A 157 12.05 0.18 -0.21
C ASP A 157 10.56 0.50 -0.23
N ALA A 158 9.75 -0.46 -0.70
CA ALA A 158 8.32 -0.25 -0.92
C ALA A 158 7.56 -0.02 0.39
N ILE A 159 7.92 -0.72 1.47
CA ILE A 159 7.25 -0.56 2.77
C ILE A 159 7.54 0.81 3.40
N PRO A 160 8.81 1.27 3.52
CA PRO A 160 9.06 2.63 4.00
C PRO A 160 8.54 3.70 3.05
N ALA A 161 8.50 3.48 1.74
CA ALA A 161 7.83 4.39 0.80
C ALA A 161 6.33 4.52 1.11
N ALA A 162 5.64 3.41 1.41
CA ALA A 162 4.23 3.43 1.82
C ALA A 162 4.02 4.17 3.14
N ALA A 163 4.91 3.99 4.11
CA ALA A 163 4.88 4.74 5.36
C ALA A 163 5.07 6.24 5.14
N ARG A 164 6.06 6.63 4.31
CA ARG A 164 6.26 8.03 3.89
C ARG A 164 5.01 8.62 3.22
N TYR A 165 4.39 7.85 2.32
CA TYR A 165 3.20 8.28 1.60
C TYR A 165 2.00 8.51 2.54
N LEU A 166 1.71 7.55 3.42
CA LEU A 166 0.65 7.69 4.42
C LEU A 166 0.91 8.86 5.38
N LYS A 167 2.17 9.07 5.77
CA LYS A 167 2.58 10.21 6.59
C LYS A 167 2.24 11.54 5.92
N ALA A 168 2.58 11.68 4.64
CA ALA A 168 2.20 12.87 3.84
C ALA A 168 0.68 13.01 3.70
N GLY A 169 -0.05 11.88 3.69
CA GLY A 169 -1.52 11.84 3.68
C GLY A 169 -2.20 12.28 4.97
N GLY A 170 -1.48 12.34 6.10
CA GLY A 170 -2.02 12.78 7.40
C GLY A 170 -1.89 11.75 8.52
N ALA A 171 -1.21 10.62 8.30
CA ALA A 171 -0.98 9.63 9.34
C ALA A 171 0.03 10.11 10.42
N PRO A 172 -0.11 9.69 11.68
CA PRO A 172 -1.20 8.86 12.22
C PRO A 172 -2.41 9.68 12.69
N GLN A 173 -2.43 11.01 12.50
CA GLN A 173 -3.49 11.89 13.02
C GLN A 173 -4.84 11.65 12.34
N ASP A 174 -4.83 11.31 11.06
CA ASP A 174 -6.03 11.05 10.26
C ASP A 174 -5.80 9.86 9.33
N TRP A 175 -6.03 8.65 9.85
CA TRP A 175 -5.90 7.41 9.10
C TRP A 175 -6.85 7.33 7.91
N TYR A 176 -8.07 7.85 8.04
CA TYR A 176 -9.03 7.82 6.96
C TYR A 176 -8.52 8.64 5.78
N ARG A 177 -8.09 9.89 6.03
CA ARG A 177 -7.52 10.76 4.98
C ARG A 177 -6.25 10.18 4.38
N ALA A 178 -5.35 9.62 5.19
CA ALA A 178 -4.12 9.00 4.71
C ALA A 178 -4.41 7.82 3.77
N LEU A 179 -5.29 6.91 4.17
CA LEU A 179 -5.69 5.77 3.35
C LEU A 179 -6.48 6.18 2.11
N TYR A 180 -7.35 7.20 2.22
CA TYR A 180 -8.07 7.73 1.08
C TYR A 180 -7.13 8.40 0.06
N SER A 181 -6.00 8.95 0.51
CA SER A 181 -4.96 9.46 -0.40
C SER A 181 -4.17 8.34 -1.09
N TYR A 182 -4.12 7.16 -0.48
CA TYR A 182 -3.49 5.95 -1.05
C TYR A 182 -4.38 5.36 -2.14
N ASN A 183 -5.68 5.26 -1.86
CA ASN A 183 -6.71 4.87 -2.82
C ASN A 183 -7.99 5.65 -2.52
N HIS A 184 -8.47 6.43 -3.50
CA HIS A 184 -9.61 7.35 -3.40
C HIS A 184 -10.97 6.66 -3.33
N ALA A 185 -11.09 5.61 -2.52
CA ALA A 185 -12.30 4.84 -2.38
C ALA A 185 -12.61 4.51 -0.91
N ASP A 186 -13.80 4.90 -0.46
CA ASP A 186 -14.31 4.59 0.89
C ASP A 186 -14.22 3.11 1.25
N TRP A 187 -14.54 2.25 0.28
CA TRP A 187 -14.53 0.80 0.48
C TRP A 187 -13.11 0.30 0.78
N TYR A 188 -12.09 0.91 0.17
CA TYR A 188 -10.69 0.56 0.40
C TYR A 188 -10.28 0.96 1.82
N VAL A 189 -10.59 2.19 2.22
CA VAL A 189 -10.29 2.69 3.58
C VAL A 189 -10.92 1.78 4.63
N LYS A 190 -12.22 1.46 4.49
CA LYS A 190 -12.92 0.55 5.40
C LYS A 190 -12.30 -0.84 5.43
N LYS A 191 -11.87 -1.36 4.27
CA LYS A 191 -11.23 -2.67 4.17
C LYS A 191 -9.90 -2.68 4.93
N VAL A 192 -9.03 -1.68 4.70
CA VAL A 192 -7.72 -1.60 5.38
C VAL A 192 -7.90 -1.44 6.89
N LEU A 193 -8.78 -0.54 7.34
CA LEU A 193 -9.05 -0.35 8.78
C LEU A 193 -9.59 -1.63 9.44
N ALA A 194 -10.47 -2.37 8.75
CA ALA A 194 -10.98 -3.65 9.26
C ALA A 194 -9.88 -4.72 9.37
N VAL A 195 -8.97 -4.80 8.39
CA VAL A 195 -7.82 -5.72 8.44
C VAL A 195 -6.85 -5.34 9.56
N ALA A 196 -6.56 -4.04 9.73
CA ALA A 196 -5.71 -3.54 10.81
C ALA A 196 -6.31 -3.87 12.19
N GLU A 197 -7.63 -3.67 12.36
CA GLU A 197 -8.33 -4.04 13.58
C GLU A 197 -8.28 -5.56 13.84
N ALA A 198 -8.41 -6.38 12.81
CA ALA A 198 -8.29 -7.83 12.94
C ALA A 198 -6.87 -8.24 13.41
N TYR A 199 -5.81 -7.66 12.83
CA TYR A 199 -4.44 -7.91 13.28
C TYR A 199 -4.19 -7.48 14.70
N ARG A 200 -4.63 -6.27 15.07
CA ARG A 200 -4.53 -5.75 16.43
C ARG A 200 -5.21 -6.67 17.44
N ARG A 201 -6.45 -7.13 17.15
CA ARG A 201 -7.19 -8.06 18.02
C ARG A 201 -6.53 -9.43 18.13
N LEU A 202 -6.01 -9.98 17.03
CA LEU A 202 -5.26 -11.24 17.04
C LEU A 202 -3.99 -11.14 17.89
N ALA A 203 -3.32 -9.99 17.86
CA ALA A 203 -2.17 -9.68 18.71
C ALA A 203 -2.54 -9.36 20.16
N LYS A 204 -3.84 -9.15 20.45
CA LYS A 204 -4.36 -8.69 21.76
C LYS A 204 -3.72 -7.37 22.20
N ASP A 205 -3.49 -6.47 21.25
CA ASP A 205 -2.83 -5.19 21.49
C ASP A 205 -3.87 -4.10 21.73
N GLU A 206 -3.93 -3.59 22.95
CA GLU A 206 -4.86 -2.51 23.34
C GLU A 206 -4.21 -1.13 23.34
N SER A 207 -2.94 -1.02 22.92
CA SER A 207 -2.18 0.24 22.98
C SER A 207 -2.44 1.18 21.79
N VAL A 208 -3.07 0.70 20.72
CA VAL A 208 -3.37 1.43 19.48
C VAL A 208 -4.80 1.15 19.01
N GLY A 209 -5.27 1.92 18.02
CA GLY A 209 -6.66 1.85 17.56
C GLY A 209 -7.67 2.28 18.64
N PRO A 210 -8.92 1.77 18.62
CA PRO A 210 -9.51 0.94 17.57
C PRO A 210 -9.59 1.68 16.22
N TYR A 211 -9.66 0.93 15.13
CA TYR A 211 -9.74 1.51 13.77
C TYR A 211 -11.16 1.54 13.20
N ILE A 212 -12.10 0.85 13.85
CA ILE A 212 -13.52 0.74 13.48
C ILE A 212 -14.41 0.79 14.71
#